data_AF-A0A665WJI9-F1
#
_entry.id   AF-A0A665WJI9-F1
#
_cell.length_a   1.000
_cell.length_b   1.000
_cell.length_c   1.000
_cell.angle_alpha   90.00
_cell.angle_beta   90.00
_cell.angle_gamma   90.00
#
_symmetry.space_group_name_H-M   'P 1'
#
loop_
_entity.id
_entity.type
_entity.pdbx_description
1 polymer ?
#
loop_
_entity_poly.entity_id
_entity_poly.type
_entity_poly.pdbx_seq_one_letter_code
_entity_poly.pdbx_strand_id
1 'polypeptide(L)'
;MKKIQFADQKQEFNKRPSKIGRRSLSRSISQSSTDSYSSAASYTDSSDDETSPRDKQQKNSKGNGDFCIKNIKQADFGRREIEIAEQEMPALMALRKRAQGEKPLAGAKVVGCTHITAQTAVLMETLSALGAQCRWAACNIYSTQNEVAAALAEGGFSVFAWKGESEDDFWWCIDRCVNVEGWQPNMILDDGGDLTHWIYKKYPNMFKKIKGIVEESVTGVHRLYQLSKAGKLCVPAMNVNDSVTKQKFDNLYCCRESILDGLKRTTDVMFGGKQVVVCGYGEVGKGCCAALKAMGSIVYVTEIDPICALQACMDGFRLVKLNEVIRQVDIVITCTGLFQIEYLDRMKNGCIVCNMGHSNTEIDVVNEYVASLHLPTFDAHLTELTDEQAKYLGLNKNGPFKPNYYR
;
A
#
# COMPACT_ATOMS: atom_id res chain seq x y z
N MET A 1 44.66 -2.99 -61.06
CA MET A 1 43.59 -3.21 -60.08
C MET A 1 42.27 -2.73 -60.68
N LYS A 2 41.30 -3.62 -60.83
CA LYS A 2 40.06 -3.43 -61.60
C LYS A 2 39.01 -2.64 -60.80
N LYS A 3 38.42 -1.64 -61.44
CA LYS A 3 37.19 -0.92 -61.02
C LYS A 3 36.00 -1.88 -61.07
N ILE A 4 35.11 -1.83 -60.08
CA ILE A 4 33.82 -2.53 -60.09
C ILE A 4 32.72 -1.51 -60.42
N GLN A 5 31.92 -1.87 -61.43
CA GLN A 5 30.77 -1.13 -61.96
C GLN A 5 29.50 -1.40 -61.13
N PHE A 6 28.62 -0.40 -61.04
CA PHE A 6 27.21 -0.61 -60.72
C PHE A 6 26.42 -0.68 -62.04
N ALA A 7 25.57 -1.70 -62.19
CA ALA A 7 24.66 -1.87 -63.30
C ALA A 7 23.21 -1.62 -62.84
N ASP A 8 22.51 -0.82 -63.62
CA ASP A 8 21.09 -0.50 -63.54
C ASP A 8 20.18 -1.73 -63.66
N GLN A 9 19.04 -1.71 -62.95
CA GLN A 9 17.77 -2.18 -63.52
C GLN A 9 16.55 -1.60 -62.76
N LYS A 10 15.87 -0.66 -63.43
CA LYS A 10 14.48 -0.27 -63.18
C LYS A 10 13.55 -1.39 -63.67
N GLN A 11 12.53 -1.76 -62.88
CA GLN A 11 11.26 -2.27 -63.43
C GLN A 11 10.09 -2.18 -62.43
N GLU A 12 9.19 -1.23 -62.74
CA GLU A 12 7.74 -1.43 -62.87
C GLU A 12 6.89 -1.77 -61.63
N PHE A 13 6.51 -0.72 -60.90
CA PHE A 13 5.23 -0.65 -60.20
C PHE A 13 4.09 -0.52 -61.23
N ASN A 14 3.41 -1.63 -61.55
CA ASN A 14 1.98 -1.66 -61.86
C ASN A 14 1.55 -3.08 -62.27
N LYS A 15 0.94 -3.82 -61.33
CA LYS A 15 -0.08 -4.86 -61.59
C LYS A 15 -0.70 -5.31 -60.26
N ARG A 16 -1.91 -4.83 -59.98
CA ARG A 16 -2.82 -5.49 -59.04
C ARG A 16 -3.47 -6.69 -59.73
N PRO A 17 -3.55 -7.85 -59.08
CA PRO A 17 -4.60 -8.82 -59.37
C PRO A 17 -5.60 -8.86 -58.20
N SER A 18 -6.82 -8.46 -58.51
CA SER A 18 -8.02 -8.76 -57.71
C SER A 18 -8.36 -10.25 -57.83
N LYS A 19 -8.43 -10.97 -56.71
CA LYS A 19 -9.34 -12.11 -56.54
C LYS A 19 -9.60 -12.38 -55.06
N ILE A 20 -10.85 -12.21 -54.69
CA ILE A 20 -11.42 -12.46 -53.36
C ILE A 20 -11.44 -13.98 -53.12
N GLY A 21 -10.87 -14.39 -51.99
CA GLY A 21 -11.02 -15.73 -51.42
C GLY A 21 -10.86 -15.62 -49.91
N ARG A 22 -11.95 -15.84 -49.16
CA ARG A 22 -11.95 -15.88 -47.69
C ARG A 22 -10.97 -16.95 -47.22
N ARG A 23 -9.86 -16.55 -46.59
CA ARG A 23 -9.07 -17.40 -45.69
C ARG A 23 -8.92 -16.65 -44.38
N SER A 24 -9.54 -17.16 -43.33
CA SER A 24 -9.32 -16.73 -41.95
C SER A 24 -7.87 -17.04 -41.60
N LEU A 25 -7.05 -16.01 -41.47
CA LEU A 25 -5.71 -16.15 -40.88
C LEU A 25 -5.88 -16.38 -39.39
N SER A 26 -5.79 -17.63 -38.96
CA SER A 26 -5.61 -18.01 -37.56
C SER A 26 -4.33 -17.36 -37.05
N ARG A 27 -4.45 -16.48 -36.05
CA ARG A 27 -3.30 -15.97 -35.29
C ARG A 27 -2.58 -17.17 -34.70
N SER A 28 -1.36 -17.44 -35.16
CA SER A 28 -0.46 -18.37 -34.49
C SER A 28 -0.08 -17.76 -33.14
N ILE A 29 -0.68 -18.27 -32.07
CA ILE A 29 -0.24 -18.01 -30.70
C ILE A 29 1.15 -18.63 -30.56
N SER A 30 2.14 -17.79 -30.25
CA SER A 30 3.47 -18.23 -29.85
C SER A 30 3.36 -19.16 -28.63
N GLN A 31 3.91 -20.36 -28.73
CA GLN A 31 3.94 -21.37 -27.65
C GLN A 31 4.83 -20.98 -26.44
N SER A 32 5.31 -19.75 -26.36
CA SER A 32 6.12 -19.23 -25.25
C SER A 32 5.30 -18.64 -24.10
N SER A 33 3.98 -18.84 -24.09
CA SER A 33 3.05 -18.19 -23.15
C SER A 33 2.20 -19.16 -22.33
N THR A 34 2.43 -20.46 -22.42
CA THR A 34 1.63 -21.47 -21.71
C THR A 34 2.11 -21.74 -20.28
N ASP A 35 3.28 -21.25 -19.89
CA ASP A 35 3.85 -21.48 -18.55
C ASP A 35 3.96 -20.21 -17.68
N SER A 36 3.42 -19.09 -18.14
CA SER A 36 3.27 -17.90 -17.32
C SER A 36 1.88 -17.90 -16.67
N TYR A 37 1.80 -18.34 -15.42
CA TYR A 37 0.79 -17.79 -14.52
C TYR A 37 1.14 -16.32 -14.29
N SER A 38 0.82 -15.47 -15.27
CA SER A 38 0.87 -14.03 -15.10
C SER A 38 -0.14 -13.65 -14.03
N SER A 39 0.32 -12.92 -13.00
CA SER A 39 -0.46 -12.38 -11.88
C SER A 39 -1.47 -11.29 -12.29
N ALA A 40 -1.97 -11.34 -13.53
CA ALA A 40 -2.88 -10.38 -14.12
C ALA A 40 -3.92 -11.10 -14.98
N ALA A 41 -4.88 -11.76 -14.30
CA ALA A 41 -6.27 -11.95 -14.74
C ALA A 41 -6.94 -13.07 -13.93
N SER A 42 -7.27 -12.80 -12.67
CA SER A 42 -8.38 -13.47 -12.01
C SER A 42 -9.55 -12.48 -11.87
N TYR A 43 -10.04 -12.00 -13.02
CA TYR A 43 -11.38 -11.42 -13.16
C TYR A 43 -12.40 -12.48 -13.61
N THR A 44 -12.03 -13.76 -13.54
CA THR A 44 -12.93 -14.89 -13.80
C THR A 44 -12.79 -15.93 -12.69
N ASP A 45 -13.24 -15.59 -11.49
CA ASP A 45 -13.84 -16.56 -10.56
C ASP A 45 -15.17 -15.98 -10.03
N SER A 46 -16.06 -15.72 -10.98
CA SER A 46 -17.31 -14.98 -10.81
C SER A 46 -18.44 -15.83 -10.21
N SER A 47 -18.20 -16.53 -9.10
CA SER A 47 -19.30 -17.11 -8.31
C SER A 47 -19.13 -17.10 -6.79
N ASP A 48 -17.92 -16.88 -6.26
CA ASP A 48 -17.67 -16.89 -4.80
C ASP A 48 -17.48 -15.48 -4.19
N ASP A 49 -17.56 -14.42 -4.98
CA ASP A 49 -17.08 -13.07 -4.63
C ASP A 49 -18.10 -12.12 -3.96
N GLU A 50 -19.38 -12.50 -3.87
CA GLU A 50 -20.45 -11.64 -3.31
C GLU A 50 -20.55 -11.70 -1.77
N THR A 51 -19.95 -12.70 -1.13
CA THR A 51 -20.08 -12.89 0.33
C THR A 51 -18.78 -12.56 1.06
N SER A 52 -18.90 -11.76 2.12
CA SER A 52 -17.76 -11.36 2.95
C SER A 52 -17.06 -12.60 3.51
N PRO A 53 -15.71 -12.63 3.55
CA PRO A 53 -14.96 -13.69 4.23
C PRO A 53 -15.44 -14.00 5.65
N ARG A 54 -15.99 -12.99 6.35
CA ARG A 54 -16.52 -13.09 7.71
C ARG A 54 -17.72 -14.01 7.85
N ASP A 55 -18.50 -14.14 6.78
CA ASP A 55 -19.74 -14.93 6.79
C ASP A 55 -19.49 -16.39 6.41
N LYS A 56 -18.25 -16.71 5.99
CA LYS A 56 -17.85 -18.05 5.57
C LYS A 56 -17.21 -18.78 6.75
N GLN A 57 -17.68 -20.00 7.02
CA GLN A 57 -16.91 -20.90 7.89
C GLN A 57 -15.69 -21.40 7.15
N GLN A 58 -14.50 -21.10 7.67
CA GLN A 58 -13.23 -21.49 7.07
C GLN A 58 -12.50 -22.47 7.98
N LYS A 59 -11.89 -23.49 7.38
CA LYS A 59 -10.97 -24.42 8.05
C LYS A 59 -9.80 -24.71 7.13
N ASN A 60 -8.61 -24.81 7.70
CA ASN A 60 -7.43 -25.30 6.98
C ASN A 60 -7.41 -26.83 6.91
N SER A 61 -6.42 -27.43 6.22
CA SER A 61 -6.31 -28.89 6.08
C SER A 61 -6.17 -29.63 7.43
N LYS A 62 -5.68 -28.93 8.46
CA LYS A 62 -5.52 -29.45 9.84
C LYS A 62 -6.78 -29.27 10.71
N GLY A 63 -7.85 -28.70 10.16
CA GLY A 63 -9.12 -28.50 10.84
C GLY A 63 -9.19 -27.27 11.76
N ASN A 64 -8.16 -26.42 11.79
CA ASN A 64 -8.18 -25.14 12.52
C ASN A 64 -9.01 -24.11 11.73
N GLY A 65 -9.85 -23.34 12.41
CA GLY A 65 -10.67 -22.26 11.83
C GLY A 65 -10.44 -20.88 12.44
N ASP A 66 -9.37 -20.71 13.22
CA ASP A 66 -9.02 -19.43 13.87
C ASP A 66 -8.28 -18.47 12.92
N PHE A 67 -8.94 -18.13 11.81
CA PHE A 67 -8.46 -17.16 10.81
C PHE A 67 -9.66 -16.66 9.98
N CYS A 68 -9.48 -15.54 9.27
CA CYS A 68 -10.46 -15.02 8.32
C CYS A 68 -9.72 -14.39 7.12
N ILE A 69 -9.83 -15.03 5.96
CA ILE A 69 -9.10 -14.65 4.74
C ILE A 69 -10.01 -14.79 3.50
N LYS A 70 -9.56 -14.28 2.35
CA LYS A 70 -10.37 -14.33 1.12
C LYS A 70 -10.65 -15.76 0.62
N ASN A 71 -9.60 -16.57 0.45
CA ASN A 71 -9.73 -17.93 -0.09
C ASN A 71 -8.54 -18.83 0.30
N ILE A 72 -8.79 -19.82 1.18
CA ILE A 72 -7.76 -20.76 1.64
C ILE A 72 -7.17 -21.63 0.53
N LYS A 73 -7.88 -21.85 -0.59
CA LYS A 73 -7.41 -22.68 -1.71
C LYS A 73 -6.20 -22.10 -2.44
N GLN A 74 -5.86 -20.83 -2.20
CA GLN A 74 -4.68 -20.17 -2.79
C GLN A 74 -3.39 -20.41 -2.00
N ALA A 75 -3.43 -21.20 -0.91
CA ALA A 75 -2.30 -21.43 -0.03
C ALA A 75 -1.05 -21.97 -0.73
N ASP A 76 -1.19 -22.88 -1.69
CA ASP A 76 -0.04 -23.44 -2.42
C ASP A 76 0.67 -22.39 -3.27
N PHE A 77 -0.08 -21.45 -3.85
CA PHE A 77 0.51 -20.34 -4.61
C PHE A 77 1.22 -19.37 -3.67
N GLY A 78 0.57 -18.97 -2.58
CA GLY A 78 1.21 -18.12 -1.58
C GLY A 78 2.44 -18.75 -0.93
N ARG A 79 2.46 -20.08 -0.76
CA ARG A 79 3.63 -20.79 -0.21
C ARG A 79 4.84 -20.65 -1.12
N ARG A 80 4.66 -20.75 -2.44
CA ARG A 80 5.74 -20.51 -3.42
C ARG A 80 6.26 -19.08 -3.37
N GLU A 81 5.37 -18.09 -3.24
CA GLU A 81 5.78 -16.68 -3.08
C GLU A 81 6.60 -16.46 -1.80
N ILE A 82 6.21 -17.10 -0.69
CA ILE A 82 6.97 -17.06 0.58
C ILE A 82 8.36 -17.68 0.40
N GLU A 83 8.45 -18.84 -0.25
CA GLU A 83 9.73 -19.53 -0.49
C GLU A 83 10.69 -18.71 -1.37
N ILE A 84 10.17 -17.94 -2.33
CA ILE A 84 10.96 -16.99 -3.12
C ILE A 84 11.43 -15.83 -2.22
N ALA A 85 10.53 -15.27 -1.40
CA ALA A 85 10.88 -14.19 -0.48
C ALA A 85 11.95 -14.62 0.54
N GLU A 86 11.95 -15.87 1.00
CA GLU A 86 12.98 -16.38 1.91
C GLU A 86 14.40 -16.30 1.31
N GLN A 87 14.53 -16.48 0.00
CA GLN A 87 15.82 -16.39 -0.70
C GLN A 87 16.35 -14.96 -0.76
N GLU A 88 15.45 -13.98 -0.84
CA GLU A 88 15.77 -12.55 -0.88
C GLU A 88 15.82 -11.88 0.52
N MET A 89 15.59 -12.64 1.60
CA MET A 89 15.61 -12.14 2.99
C MET A 89 16.70 -12.81 3.86
N PRO A 90 17.99 -12.71 3.47
CA PRO A 90 19.08 -13.45 4.12
C PRO A 90 19.27 -13.08 5.60
N ALA A 91 18.95 -11.85 6.00
CA ALA A 91 19.07 -11.41 7.39
C ALA A 91 18.11 -12.19 8.31
N LEU A 92 16.83 -12.36 7.93
CA LEU A 92 15.87 -13.14 8.70
C LEU A 92 16.24 -14.62 8.70
N MET A 93 16.70 -15.15 7.58
CA MET A 93 17.16 -16.54 7.49
C MET A 93 18.37 -16.80 8.40
N ALA A 94 19.31 -15.85 8.47
CA ALA A 94 20.44 -15.93 9.39
C ALA A 94 20.00 -15.90 10.85
N LEU A 95 19.00 -15.08 11.22
CA LEU A 95 18.43 -15.07 12.56
C LEU A 95 17.76 -16.40 12.93
N ARG A 96 16.95 -16.97 12.02
CA ARG A 96 16.36 -18.30 12.20
C ARG A 96 17.44 -19.35 12.45
N LYS A 97 18.50 -19.35 11.63
CA LYS A 97 19.62 -20.29 11.74
C LYS A 97 20.39 -20.11 13.06
N ARG A 98 20.69 -18.86 13.46
CA ARG A 98 21.44 -18.57 14.68
C ARG A 98 20.69 -18.98 15.94
N ALA A 99 19.38 -18.81 15.96
CA ALA A 99 18.54 -19.14 17.09
C ALA A 99 18.12 -20.63 17.15
N GLN A 100 18.65 -21.47 16.26
CA GLN A 100 18.39 -22.91 16.28
C GLN A 100 18.74 -23.48 17.67
N GLY A 101 17.71 -23.82 18.44
CA GLY A 101 17.82 -24.38 19.78
C GLY A 101 17.48 -23.41 20.93
N GLU A 102 17.67 -22.10 20.77
CA GLU A 102 17.59 -21.15 21.90
C GLU A 102 16.22 -20.46 22.09
N LYS A 103 15.23 -20.67 21.19
CA LYS A 103 13.85 -20.14 21.26
C LYS A 103 13.69 -18.84 22.09
N PRO A 104 14.38 -17.74 21.71
CA PRO A 104 14.48 -16.53 22.55
C PRO A 104 13.15 -15.80 22.74
N LEU A 105 12.16 -16.05 21.88
CA LEU A 105 10.81 -15.51 21.97
C LEU A 105 9.82 -16.49 22.61
N ALA A 106 10.30 -17.55 23.27
CA ALA A 106 9.44 -18.48 23.99
C ALA A 106 8.56 -17.74 25.02
N GLY A 107 7.24 -17.92 24.89
CA GLY A 107 6.25 -17.24 25.73
C GLY A 107 5.87 -15.83 25.28
N ALA A 108 6.49 -15.30 24.21
CA ALA A 108 6.01 -14.11 23.54
C ALA A 108 4.68 -14.41 22.84
N LYS A 109 3.69 -13.54 23.07
CA LYS A 109 2.38 -13.54 22.44
C LYS A 109 2.28 -12.22 21.68
N VAL A 110 2.75 -12.27 20.44
CA VAL A 110 2.87 -11.10 19.55
C VAL A 110 1.56 -10.93 18.80
N VAL A 111 0.96 -9.76 18.94
CA VAL A 111 -0.07 -9.30 18.01
C VAL A 111 0.57 -8.33 17.02
N GLY A 112 0.41 -8.63 15.73
CA GLY A 112 0.98 -7.87 14.64
C GLY A 112 -0.09 -7.16 13.81
N CYS A 113 0.22 -5.93 13.40
CA CYS A 113 -0.59 -5.15 12.47
C CYS A 113 0.35 -4.48 11.46
N THR A 114 0.52 -5.13 10.31
CA THR A 114 1.39 -4.66 9.22
C THR A 114 0.77 -5.07 7.89
N HIS A 115 1.32 -4.62 6.77
CA HIS A 115 0.92 -5.15 5.46
C HIS A 115 1.07 -6.68 5.43
N ILE A 116 0.10 -7.41 4.86
CA ILE A 116 0.20 -8.88 4.72
C ILE A 116 0.73 -9.21 3.34
N THR A 117 2.04 -9.40 3.25
CA THR A 117 2.78 -9.73 2.03
C THR A 117 3.70 -10.92 2.26
N ALA A 118 4.30 -11.46 1.20
CA ALA A 118 5.28 -12.54 1.31
C ALA A 118 6.42 -12.20 2.29
N GLN A 119 6.88 -10.94 2.30
CA GLN A 119 7.92 -10.46 3.21
C GLN A 119 7.46 -10.51 4.68
N THR A 120 6.23 -10.09 4.96
CA THR A 120 5.64 -10.19 6.31
C THR A 120 5.44 -11.65 6.72
N ALA A 121 5.06 -12.53 5.81
CA ALA A 121 4.95 -13.95 6.12
C ALA A 121 6.31 -14.54 6.54
N VAL A 122 7.41 -14.18 5.87
CA VAL A 122 8.77 -14.57 6.28
C VAL A 122 9.11 -14.01 7.67
N LEU A 123 8.71 -12.77 7.99
CA LEU A 123 8.85 -12.21 9.34
C LEU A 123 8.05 -13.02 10.38
N MET A 124 6.77 -13.30 10.13
CA MET A 124 5.90 -14.05 11.05
C MET A 124 6.43 -15.47 11.32
N GLU A 125 6.83 -16.18 10.28
CA GLU A 125 7.43 -17.51 10.39
C GLU A 125 8.78 -17.45 11.11
N THR A 126 9.53 -16.35 10.98
CA THR A 126 10.75 -16.12 11.76
C THR A 126 10.42 -15.97 13.24
N LEU A 127 9.44 -15.13 13.61
CA LEU A 127 9.01 -14.95 15.00
C LEU A 127 8.57 -16.28 15.62
N SER A 128 7.82 -17.09 14.87
CA SER A 128 7.38 -18.42 15.31
C SER A 128 8.54 -19.40 15.47
N ALA A 129 9.49 -19.44 14.52
CA ALA A 129 10.70 -20.25 14.64
C ALA A 129 11.54 -19.87 15.87
N LEU A 130 11.53 -18.58 16.24
CA LEU A 130 12.16 -18.07 17.46
C LEU A 130 11.36 -18.35 18.75
N GLY A 131 10.18 -18.96 18.66
CA GLY A 131 9.37 -19.42 19.79
C GLY A 131 8.14 -18.56 20.13
N ALA A 132 7.84 -17.52 19.35
CA ALA A 132 6.67 -16.68 19.58
C ALA A 132 5.36 -17.35 19.10
N GLN A 133 4.26 -16.95 19.73
CA GLN A 133 2.92 -17.14 19.18
C GLN A 133 2.48 -15.83 18.52
N CYS A 134 1.93 -15.91 17.31
CA CYS A 134 1.60 -14.75 16.50
C CYS A 134 0.12 -14.75 16.11
N ARG A 135 -0.50 -13.58 16.18
CA ARG A 135 -1.81 -13.27 15.57
C ARG A 135 -1.67 -11.99 14.75
N TRP A 136 -2.27 -11.92 13.57
CA TRP A 136 -1.96 -10.86 12.61
C TRP A 136 -3.18 -10.30 11.89
N ALA A 137 -3.20 -8.98 11.77
CA ALA A 137 -4.13 -8.21 10.93
C ALA A 137 -3.35 -7.34 9.95
N ALA A 138 -4.02 -6.87 8.89
CA ALA A 138 -3.45 -5.89 7.97
C ALA A 138 -3.47 -4.49 8.61
N CYS A 139 -2.46 -3.64 8.31
CA CYS A 139 -2.48 -2.21 8.64
C CYS A 139 -3.11 -1.35 7.52
N ASN A 140 -3.47 -1.94 6.38
CA ASN A 140 -4.12 -1.24 5.27
C ASN A 140 -5.02 -2.17 4.46
N ILE A 141 -6.24 -1.70 4.19
CA ILE A 141 -7.33 -2.45 3.53
C ILE A 141 -7.01 -3.00 2.14
N TYR A 142 -6.02 -2.46 1.43
CA TYR A 142 -5.64 -2.89 0.07
C TYR A 142 -4.29 -3.61 -0.01
N SER A 143 -3.58 -3.70 1.11
CA SER A 143 -2.19 -4.17 1.12
C SER A 143 -2.03 -5.69 1.21
N THR A 144 -3.09 -6.41 1.56
CA THR A 144 -3.06 -7.86 1.71
C THR A 144 -2.88 -8.57 0.36
N GLN A 145 -1.88 -9.45 0.28
CA GLN A 145 -1.76 -10.50 -0.74
C GLN A 145 -2.58 -11.71 -0.27
N ASN A 146 -3.72 -11.95 -0.92
CA ASN A 146 -4.71 -12.93 -0.46
C ASN A 146 -4.14 -14.35 -0.43
N GLU A 147 -3.34 -14.70 -1.42
CA GLU A 147 -2.61 -15.94 -1.55
C GLU A 147 -1.63 -16.16 -0.39
N VAL A 148 -0.94 -15.11 0.05
CA VAL A 148 0.00 -15.18 1.18
C VAL A 148 -0.75 -15.33 2.50
N ALA A 149 -1.86 -14.59 2.68
CA ALA A 149 -2.73 -14.78 3.83
C ALA A 149 -3.26 -16.22 3.90
N ALA A 150 -3.59 -16.83 2.76
CA ALA A 150 -3.96 -18.24 2.67
C ALA A 150 -2.82 -19.19 3.08
N ALA A 151 -1.61 -18.94 2.61
CA ALA A 151 -0.44 -19.76 2.95
C ALA A 151 -0.10 -19.71 4.44
N LEU A 152 -0.28 -18.55 5.10
CA LEU A 152 -0.11 -18.38 6.54
C LEU A 152 -1.22 -19.11 7.33
N ALA A 153 -2.48 -18.95 6.94
CA ALA A 153 -3.62 -19.63 7.57
C ALA A 153 -3.49 -21.17 7.46
N GLU A 154 -3.09 -21.66 6.29
CA GLU A 154 -2.81 -23.08 6.06
C GLU A 154 -1.60 -23.58 6.89
N GLY A 155 -0.59 -22.72 7.04
CA GLY A 155 0.53 -22.91 7.96
C GLY A 155 0.14 -23.02 9.44
N GLY A 156 -1.08 -22.57 9.80
CA GLY A 156 -1.62 -22.60 11.15
C GLY A 156 -1.51 -21.28 11.92
N PHE A 157 -1.15 -20.19 11.24
CA PHE A 157 -1.15 -18.85 11.84
C PHE A 157 -2.56 -18.27 11.89
N SER A 158 -2.87 -17.54 12.96
CA SER A 158 -4.13 -16.81 13.08
C SER A 158 -4.04 -15.48 12.35
N VAL A 159 -4.50 -15.47 11.09
CA VAL A 159 -4.49 -14.29 10.21
C VAL A 159 -5.91 -13.82 9.93
N PHE A 160 -6.17 -12.54 10.16
CA PHE A 160 -7.45 -11.89 9.89
C PHE A 160 -7.19 -10.73 8.93
N ALA A 161 -7.21 -11.01 7.64
CA ALA A 161 -7.11 -9.98 6.61
C ALA A 161 -7.48 -10.49 5.22
N TRP A 162 -7.91 -9.58 4.36
CA TRP A 162 -8.03 -9.78 2.92
C TRP A 162 -7.88 -8.46 2.17
N LYS A 163 -7.62 -8.53 0.87
CA LYS A 163 -7.57 -7.34 0.02
C LYS A 163 -8.99 -6.80 -0.21
N GLY A 164 -9.17 -5.49 -0.02
CA GLY A 164 -10.44 -4.80 -0.20
C GLY A 164 -11.36 -4.91 1.02
N GLU A 165 -10.79 -4.84 2.23
CA GLU A 165 -11.58 -4.70 3.46
C GLU A 165 -12.39 -3.41 3.48
N SER A 166 -13.59 -3.45 4.08
CA SER A 166 -14.26 -2.22 4.52
C SER A 166 -13.60 -1.66 5.79
N GLU A 167 -13.84 -0.39 6.13
CA GLU A 167 -13.33 0.19 7.40
C GLU A 167 -13.80 -0.61 8.63
N ASP A 168 -15.04 -1.09 8.61
CA ASP A 168 -15.59 -1.91 9.70
C ASP A 168 -14.89 -3.28 9.79
N ASP A 169 -14.57 -3.88 8.65
CA ASP A 169 -13.84 -5.15 8.59
C ASP A 169 -12.40 -4.99 9.09
N PHE A 170 -11.73 -3.90 8.73
CA PHE A 170 -10.39 -3.58 9.18
C PHE A 170 -10.27 -3.56 10.71
N TRP A 171 -11.15 -2.79 11.38
CA TRP A 171 -11.15 -2.73 12.84
C TRP A 171 -11.59 -4.04 13.47
N TRP A 172 -12.51 -4.78 12.82
CA TRP A 172 -12.91 -6.11 13.28
C TRP A 172 -11.74 -7.11 13.23
N CYS A 173 -10.92 -7.07 12.17
CA CYS A 173 -9.73 -7.91 12.02
C CYS A 173 -8.71 -7.65 13.13
N ILE A 174 -8.41 -6.38 13.41
CA ILE A 174 -7.56 -5.98 14.53
C ILE A 174 -8.13 -6.50 15.86
N ASP A 175 -9.43 -6.33 16.09
CA ASP A 175 -10.08 -6.77 17.33
C ASP A 175 -10.00 -8.30 17.53
N ARG A 176 -10.16 -9.07 16.45
CA ARG A 176 -10.05 -10.54 16.46
C ARG A 176 -8.64 -11.06 16.75
N CYS A 177 -7.63 -10.24 16.50
CA CYS A 177 -6.26 -10.55 16.89
C CYS A 177 -5.99 -10.26 18.37
N VAL A 178 -6.71 -9.30 18.96
CA VAL A 178 -6.48 -8.81 20.34
C VAL A 178 -7.35 -9.53 21.38
N ASN A 179 -8.64 -9.66 21.09
CA ASN A 179 -9.65 -10.10 22.06
C ASN A 179 -10.01 -11.58 21.85
N VAL A 180 -9.20 -12.46 22.45
CA VAL A 180 -9.32 -13.90 22.28
C VAL A 180 -9.44 -14.58 23.64
N GLU A 181 -10.37 -15.51 23.76
CA GLU A 181 -10.55 -16.26 25.00
C GLU A 181 -9.31 -17.13 25.29
N GLY A 182 -8.78 -17.05 26.51
CA GLY A 182 -7.59 -17.79 26.92
C GLY A 182 -6.25 -17.30 26.32
N TRP A 183 -6.26 -16.28 25.46
CA TRP A 183 -5.06 -15.71 24.86
C TRP A 183 -4.99 -14.20 25.06
N GLN A 184 -3.92 -13.71 25.68
CA GLN A 184 -3.68 -12.28 25.87
C GLN A 184 -2.35 -11.90 25.24
N PRO A 185 -2.31 -10.87 24.37
CA PRO A 185 -1.07 -10.37 23.81
C PRO A 185 -0.18 -9.81 24.93
N ASN A 186 1.12 -9.98 24.78
CA ASN A 186 2.12 -9.37 25.66
C ASN A 186 3.17 -8.55 24.90
N MET A 187 3.16 -8.55 23.57
CA MET A 187 3.96 -7.66 22.72
C MET A 187 3.13 -7.19 21.52
N ILE A 188 3.42 -5.98 21.05
CA ILE A 188 2.82 -5.37 19.87
C ILE A 188 3.90 -5.19 18.80
N LEU A 189 3.60 -5.57 17.57
CA LEU A 189 4.36 -5.20 16.38
C LEU A 189 3.41 -4.44 15.45
N ASP A 190 3.71 -3.16 15.21
CA ASP A 190 2.78 -2.22 14.59
C ASP A 190 3.45 -1.46 13.46
N ASP A 191 2.65 -1.11 12.47
CA ASP A 191 3.00 -0.28 11.34
C ASP A 191 1.85 0.72 11.17
N GLY A 192 2.09 1.95 11.59
CA GLY A 192 1.14 3.06 11.54
C GLY A 192 0.56 3.46 12.87
N GLY A 193 0.61 2.57 13.86
CA GLY A 193 0.15 2.81 15.24
C GLY A 193 -1.32 2.48 15.50
N ASP A 194 -2.04 1.86 14.56
CA ASP A 194 -3.48 1.60 14.70
C ASP A 194 -3.80 0.50 15.71
N LEU A 195 -3.01 -0.58 15.71
CA LEU A 195 -3.16 -1.64 16.70
C LEU A 195 -2.84 -1.13 18.11
N THR A 196 -1.76 -0.36 18.24
CA THR A 196 -1.38 0.31 19.49
C THR A 196 -2.51 1.20 19.98
N HIS A 197 -3.07 2.02 19.08
CA HIS A 197 -4.19 2.90 19.39
C HIS A 197 -5.44 2.13 19.83
N TRP A 198 -5.76 1.03 19.13
CA TRP A 198 -6.90 0.19 19.42
C TRP A 198 -6.81 -0.44 20.81
N ILE A 199 -5.67 -1.09 21.12
CA ILE A 199 -5.44 -1.70 22.43
C ILE A 199 -5.44 -0.63 23.53
N TYR A 200 -4.77 0.50 23.31
CA TYR A 200 -4.74 1.61 24.27
C TYR A 200 -6.14 2.13 24.61
N LYS A 201 -7.00 2.37 23.61
CA LYS A 201 -8.34 2.92 23.82
C LYS A 201 -9.34 1.88 24.33
N LYS A 202 -9.42 0.70 23.69
CA LYS A 202 -10.47 -0.29 23.94
C LYS A 202 -10.13 -1.25 25.07
N TYR A 203 -8.84 -1.54 25.27
CA TYR A 203 -8.35 -2.51 26.25
C TYR A 203 -7.26 -1.94 27.17
N PRO A 204 -7.52 -0.84 27.92
CA PRO A 204 -6.49 -0.14 28.70
C PRO A 204 -5.82 -1.02 29.77
N ASN A 205 -6.55 -1.98 30.33
CA ASN A 205 -6.00 -2.94 31.30
C ASN A 205 -5.06 -3.96 30.65
N MET A 206 -5.32 -4.32 29.39
CA MET A 206 -4.43 -5.18 28.59
C MET A 206 -3.19 -4.40 28.15
N PHE A 207 -3.37 -3.14 27.73
CA PHE A 207 -2.28 -2.26 27.33
C PHE A 207 -1.18 -2.16 28.40
N LYS A 208 -1.57 -2.02 29.68
CA LYS A 208 -0.63 -2.01 30.82
C LYS A 208 0.17 -3.30 31.04
N LYS A 209 -0.29 -4.43 30.47
CA LYS A 209 0.38 -5.74 30.55
C LYS A 209 1.28 -6.02 29.36
N ILE A 210 1.22 -5.19 28.32
CA ILE A 210 2.14 -5.28 27.18
C ILE A 210 3.56 -4.98 27.68
N LYS A 211 4.51 -5.83 27.29
CA LYS A 211 5.91 -5.72 27.66
C LYS A 211 6.70 -4.79 26.75
N GLY A 212 6.22 -4.59 25.52
CA GLY A 212 6.83 -3.66 24.58
C GLY A 212 6.05 -3.53 23.27
N ILE A 213 6.28 -2.41 22.60
CA ILE A 213 5.78 -2.08 21.26
C ILE A 213 6.98 -1.98 20.33
N VAL A 214 6.86 -2.53 19.13
CA VAL A 214 7.82 -2.36 18.05
C VAL A 214 7.09 -1.67 16.91
N GLU A 215 7.49 -0.44 16.57
CA GLU A 215 6.83 0.36 15.56
C GLU A 215 7.74 0.58 14.35
N GLU A 216 7.18 0.26 13.18
CA GLU A 216 7.86 0.21 11.89
C GLU A 216 7.95 1.59 11.20
N SER A 217 6.91 2.41 11.33
CA SER A 217 6.63 3.52 10.43
C SER A 217 6.90 4.90 11.05
N VAL A 218 7.18 5.91 10.21
CA VAL A 218 7.31 7.31 10.66
C VAL A 218 6.02 7.79 11.35
N THR A 219 4.87 7.46 10.78
CA THR A 219 3.55 7.90 11.28
C THR A 219 3.26 7.31 12.65
N GLY A 220 3.45 6.00 12.83
CA GLY A 220 3.23 5.36 14.11
C GLY A 220 4.24 5.81 15.18
N VAL A 221 5.51 6.04 14.80
CA VAL A 221 6.52 6.62 15.71
C VAL A 221 6.07 8.01 16.19
N HIS A 222 5.54 8.85 15.29
CA HIS A 222 5.02 10.16 15.67
C HIS A 222 3.87 10.03 16.69
N ARG A 223 2.92 9.09 16.48
CA ARG A 223 1.83 8.81 17.44
C ARG A 223 2.36 8.34 18.80
N LEU A 224 3.40 7.50 18.82
CA LEU A 224 4.06 7.07 20.05
C LEU A 224 4.71 8.25 20.79
N TYR A 225 5.38 9.16 20.09
CA TYR A 225 5.92 10.39 20.69
C TYR A 225 4.81 11.28 21.27
N GLN A 226 3.66 11.41 20.60
CA GLN A 226 2.51 12.14 21.14
C GLN A 226 2.00 11.50 22.43
N LEU A 227 1.87 10.17 22.48
CA LEU A 227 1.50 9.44 23.70
C LEU A 227 2.54 9.63 24.82
N SER A 228 3.83 9.58 24.49
CA SER A 228 4.92 9.80 25.44
C SER A 228 4.90 11.22 26.01
N LYS A 229 4.77 12.24 25.14
CA LYS A 229 4.71 13.65 25.55
C LYS A 229 3.49 13.94 26.42
N ALA A 230 2.39 13.25 26.18
CA ALA A 230 1.19 13.33 27.01
C ALA A 230 1.26 12.50 28.32
N GLY A 231 2.37 11.82 28.61
CA GLY A 231 2.51 10.95 29.79
C GLY A 231 1.61 9.70 29.77
N LYS A 232 1.14 9.30 28.58
CA LYS A 232 0.16 8.22 28.38
C LYS A 232 0.79 6.90 27.92
N LEU A 233 2.03 6.94 27.41
CA LEU A 233 2.77 5.74 27.00
C LEU A 233 3.35 5.05 28.25
N CYS A 234 2.71 3.98 28.72
CA CYS A 234 3.10 3.26 29.94
C CYS A 234 3.94 1.99 29.69
N VAL A 235 4.27 1.71 28.43
CA VAL A 235 5.05 0.54 28.02
C VAL A 235 6.22 0.99 27.14
N PRO A 236 7.37 0.29 27.16
CA PRO A 236 8.49 0.67 26.31
C PRO A 236 8.13 0.48 24.83
N ALA A 237 8.60 1.40 23.99
CA ALA A 237 8.41 1.31 22.55
C ALA A 237 9.76 1.42 21.84
N MET A 238 9.96 0.56 20.84
CA MET A 238 11.12 0.55 19.97
C MET A 238 10.74 1.18 18.63
N ASN A 239 11.44 2.26 18.29
CA ASN A 239 11.38 2.89 16.99
C ASN A 239 12.29 2.11 16.02
N VAL A 240 11.70 1.25 15.20
CA VAL A 240 12.42 0.52 14.16
C VAL A 240 12.65 1.39 12.94
N ASN A 241 11.71 2.31 12.66
CA ASN A 241 11.80 3.22 11.52
C ASN A 241 13.16 3.93 11.44
N ASP A 242 13.65 4.46 12.56
CA ASP A 242 14.88 5.27 12.61
C ASP A 242 16.17 4.43 12.65
N SER A 243 16.06 3.10 12.58
CA SER A 243 17.21 2.28 12.25
C SER A 243 17.73 2.69 10.87
N VAL A 244 19.03 2.91 10.75
CA VAL A 244 19.64 3.37 9.48
C VAL A 244 19.31 2.42 8.33
N THR A 245 19.34 1.11 8.58
CA THR A 245 19.00 0.05 7.62
C THR A 245 17.51 -0.03 7.28
N LYS A 246 16.64 0.70 7.99
CA LYS A 246 15.23 0.85 7.67
C LYS A 246 15.02 2.18 6.97
N GLN A 247 15.23 3.30 7.67
CA GLN A 247 14.96 4.63 7.16
C GLN A 247 15.65 4.94 5.83
N LYS A 248 16.94 4.60 5.71
CA LYS A 248 17.75 4.94 4.52
C LYS A 248 17.69 3.89 3.43
N PHE A 249 17.01 2.77 3.68
CA PHE A 249 16.90 1.70 2.71
C PHE A 249 15.46 1.45 2.29
N ASP A 250 14.60 1.09 3.24
CA ASP A 250 13.19 0.82 2.97
C ASP A 250 12.50 2.08 2.43
N ASN A 251 12.42 3.12 3.27
CA ASN A 251 11.69 4.34 2.91
C ASN A 251 12.26 5.02 1.66
N LEU A 252 13.52 4.74 1.28
CA LEU A 252 14.18 5.36 0.13
C LEU A 252 14.20 4.47 -1.13
N TYR A 253 14.77 3.28 -1.05
CA TYR A 253 14.95 2.38 -2.21
C TYR A 253 13.69 1.56 -2.48
N CYS A 254 12.97 1.07 -1.46
CA CYS A 254 11.73 0.33 -1.72
C CYS A 254 10.69 1.25 -2.36
N CYS A 255 10.53 2.49 -1.85
CA CYS A 255 9.64 3.48 -2.46
C CYS A 255 10.04 3.87 -3.89
N ARG A 256 11.34 3.83 -4.22
CA ARG A 256 11.85 4.08 -5.58
C ARG A 256 11.40 3.01 -6.57
N GLU A 257 11.31 1.76 -6.13
CA GLU A 257 10.82 0.65 -6.96
C GLU A 257 9.29 0.61 -7.00
N SER A 258 8.66 0.67 -5.83
CA SER A 258 7.23 0.45 -5.68
C SER A 258 6.36 1.55 -6.29
N ILE A 259 6.84 2.80 -6.36
CA ILE A 259 6.08 3.88 -7.01
C ILE A 259 5.87 3.58 -8.50
N LEU A 260 6.91 3.11 -9.18
CA LEU A 260 6.84 2.81 -10.61
C LEU A 260 5.94 1.61 -10.85
N ASP A 261 6.10 0.57 -10.04
CA ASP A 261 5.27 -0.64 -10.10
C ASP A 261 3.79 -0.31 -9.87
N GLY A 262 3.46 0.42 -8.80
CA GLY A 262 2.09 0.81 -8.47
C GLY A 262 1.43 1.66 -9.56
N LEU A 263 2.13 2.69 -10.07
CA LEU A 263 1.62 3.52 -11.15
C LEU A 263 1.47 2.73 -12.46
N LYS A 264 2.42 1.86 -12.79
CA LYS A 264 2.35 1.03 -14.01
C LYS A 264 1.19 0.05 -13.96
N ARG A 265 1.08 -0.75 -12.91
CA ARG A 265 0.01 -1.74 -12.77
C ARG A 265 -1.38 -1.12 -12.81
N THR A 266 -1.52 0.11 -12.30
CA THR A 266 -2.82 0.77 -12.19
C THR A 266 -3.22 1.54 -13.45
N THR A 267 -2.25 2.14 -14.15
CA THR A 267 -2.56 3.16 -15.18
C THR A 267 -1.95 2.88 -16.54
N ASP A 268 -0.93 2.01 -16.62
CA ASP A 268 -0.15 1.70 -17.82
C ASP A 268 0.43 2.92 -18.58
N VAL A 269 0.42 4.12 -17.97
CA VAL A 269 0.84 5.35 -18.67
C VAL A 269 2.34 5.38 -18.91
N MET A 270 2.74 6.04 -20.00
CA MET A 270 4.15 6.38 -20.24
C MET A 270 4.60 7.50 -19.28
N PHE A 271 5.74 7.36 -18.62
CA PHE A 271 6.25 8.37 -17.69
C PHE A 271 7.12 9.45 -18.37
N GLY A 272 7.85 9.09 -19.43
CA GLY A 272 8.74 9.99 -20.13
C GLY A 272 8.02 11.24 -20.63
N GLY A 273 8.58 12.41 -20.30
CA GLY A 273 8.02 13.73 -20.66
C GLY A 273 6.81 14.18 -19.83
N LYS A 274 6.24 13.34 -18.97
CA LYS A 274 5.15 13.76 -18.07
C LYS A 274 5.65 14.70 -16.98
N GLN A 275 4.83 15.69 -16.64
CA GLN A 275 5.06 16.58 -15.52
C GLN A 275 4.53 15.94 -14.23
N VAL A 276 5.39 15.73 -13.24
CA VAL A 276 5.04 15.10 -11.98
C VAL A 276 5.38 16.05 -10.84
N VAL A 277 4.47 16.22 -9.89
CA VAL A 277 4.77 16.92 -8.63
C VAL A 277 4.77 15.93 -7.48
N VAL A 278 5.86 15.92 -6.71
CA VAL A 278 6.01 15.13 -5.49
C VAL A 278 5.95 16.08 -4.29
N CYS A 279 4.97 15.86 -3.41
CA CYS A 279 4.76 16.64 -2.21
C CYS A 279 5.52 15.98 -1.04
N GLY A 280 6.59 16.64 -0.57
CA GLY A 280 7.50 16.13 0.45
C GLY A 280 8.77 15.53 -0.17
N TYR A 281 9.91 15.82 0.45
CA TYR A 281 11.24 15.37 0.04
C TYR A 281 12.04 14.77 1.20
N GLY A 282 11.31 14.08 2.11
CA GLY A 282 11.90 13.09 3.01
C GLY A 282 12.43 11.86 2.24
N GLU A 283 12.75 10.78 2.94
CA GLU A 283 13.31 9.57 2.29
C GLU A 283 12.36 8.97 1.23
N VAL A 284 11.06 8.91 1.52
CA VAL A 284 10.02 8.48 0.56
C VAL A 284 9.98 9.37 -0.67
N GLY A 285 9.91 10.68 -0.46
CA GLY A 285 9.89 11.68 -1.54
C GLY A 285 11.13 11.61 -2.43
N LYS A 286 12.33 11.44 -1.83
CA LYS A 286 13.59 11.23 -2.56
C LYS A 286 13.54 9.98 -3.43
N GLY A 287 13.03 8.88 -2.90
CA GLY A 287 12.85 7.63 -3.63
C GLY A 287 11.97 7.83 -4.87
N CYS A 288 10.79 8.42 -4.67
CA CYS A 288 9.84 8.72 -5.73
C CYS A 288 10.42 9.63 -6.81
N CYS A 289 11.07 10.74 -6.40
CA CYS A 289 11.65 11.70 -7.32
C CYS A 289 12.77 11.08 -8.18
N ALA A 290 13.66 10.29 -7.56
CA ALA A 290 14.75 9.62 -8.26
C ALA A 290 14.21 8.63 -9.30
N ALA A 291 13.20 7.82 -8.94
CA ALA A 291 12.59 6.84 -9.83
C ALA A 291 11.96 7.48 -11.08
N LEU A 292 11.15 8.51 -10.87
CA LEU A 292 10.41 9.17 -11.95
C LEU A 292 11.34 9.98 -12.86
N LYS A 293 12.36 10.63 -12.30
CA LYS A 293 13.41 11.30 -13.09
C LYS A 293 14.18 10.32 -13.95
N ALA A 294 14.51 9.13 -13.44
CA ALA A 294 15.17 8.09 -14.21
C ALA A 294 14.30 7.56 -15.37
N MET A 295 12.98 7.59 -15.22
CA MET A 295 12.02 7.25 -16.28
C MET A 295 11.76 8.40 -17.27
N GLY A 296 12.47 9.53 -17.14
CA GLY A 296 12.38 10.69 -18.04
C GLY A 296 11.21 11.63 -17.74
N SER A 297 10.58 11.52 -16.57
CA SER A 297 9.58 12.51 -16.13
C SER A 297 10.22 13.84 -15.72
N ILE A 298 9.47 14.93 -15.90
CA ILE A 298 9.82 16.25 -15.42
C ILE A 298 9.27 16.38 -13.99
N VAL A 299 10.14 16.24 -13.00
CA VAL A 299 9.74 16.17 -11.59
C VAL A 299 9.91 17.53 -10.90
N TYR A 300 8.82 17.99 -10.29
CA TYR A 300 8.75 19.12 -9.37
C TYR A 300 8.61 18.63 -7.94
N VAL A 301 9.13 19.40 -6.98
CA VAL A 301 9.07 19.07 -5.55
C VAL A 301 8.40 20.21 -4.79
N THR A 302 7.58 19.88 -3.80
CA THR A 302 7.14 20.84 -2.77
C THR A 302 7.70 20.43 -1.42
N GLU A 303 8.24 21.38 -0.66
CA GLU A 303 8.76 21.12 0.69
C GLU A 303 8.49 22.29 1.62
N ILE A 304 8.31 21.97 2.90
CA ILE A 304 8.22 22.92 4.01
C ILE A 304 9.54 23.01 4.77
N ASP A 305 10.34 21.93 4.78
CA ASP A 305 11.63 21.91 5.46
C ASP A 305 12.72 22.49 4.53
N PRO A 306 13.40 23.59 4.92
CA PRO A 306 14.41 24.22 4.07
C PRO A 306 15.63 23.32 3.80
N ILE A 307 15.96 22.36 4.68
CA ILE A 307 17.07 21.42 4.48
C ILE A 307 16.70 20.42 3.38
N CYS A 308 15.52 19.82 3.46
CA CYS A 308 15.02 18.90 2.43
C CYS A 308 14.82 19.64 1.09
N ALA A 309 14.31 20.87 1.12
CA ALA A 309 14.18 21.70 -0.08
C ALA A 309 15.53 22.00 -0.73
N LEU A 310 16.55 22.34 0.07
CA LEU A 310 17.90 22.56 -0.45
C LEU A 310 18.48 21.27 -1.05
N GLN A 311 18.27 20.11 -0.43
CA GLN A 311 18.66 18.82 -0.98
C GLN A 311 18.00 18.55 -2.33
N ALA A 312 16.69 18.77 -2.46
CA ALA A 312 15.98 18.64 -3.74
C ALA A 312 16.58 19.53 -4.83
N CYS A 313 16.93 20.78 -4.51
CA CYS A 313 17.64 21.67 -5.43
C CYS A 313 19.00 21.09 -5.87
N MET A 314 19.79 20.56 -4.94
CA MET A 314 21.11 19.98 -5.24
C MET A 314 21.01 18.68 -6.06
N ASP A 315 19.94 17.90 -5.87
CA ASP A 315 19.62 16.72 -6.67
C ASP A 315 19.04 17.06 -8.06
N GLY A 316 18.89 18.36 -8.35
CA GLY A 316 18.45 18.89 -9.63
C GLY A 316 16.95 18.79 -9.85
N PHE A 317 16.16 18.97 -8.79
CA PHE A 317 14.71 19.12 -8.85
C PHE A 317 14.31 20.59 -8.66
N ARG A 318 13.24 21.01 -9.33
CA ARG A 318 12.71 22.36 -9.18
C ARG A 318 11.71 22.39 -8.03
N LEU A 319 11.95 23.28 -7.07
CA LEU A 319 11.04 23.58 -5.98
C LEU A 319 9.93 24.50 -6.48
N VAL A 320 8.68 24.15 -6.17
CA VAL A 320 7.49 24.89 -6.59
C VAL A 320 6.48 24.92 -5.45
N LYS A 321 5.52 25.85 -5.51
CA LYS A 321 4.29 25.73 -4.73
C LYS A 321 3.28 24.90 -5.51
N LEU A 322 2.52 24.05 -4.82
CA LEU A 322 1.56 23.16 -5.47
C LEU A 322 0.56 23.93 -6.34
N ASN A 323 0.04 25.05 -5.83
CA ASN A 323 -0.94 25.90 -6.52
C ASN A 323 -0.44 26.53 -7.84
N GLU A 324 0.88 26.64 -8.04
CA GLU A 324 1.51 27.19 -9.25
C GLU A 324 1.51 26.16 -10.38
N VAL A 325 1.59 24.86 -10.06
CA VAL A 325 1.77 23.79 -11.05
C VAL A 325 0.57 22.85 -11.17
N ILE A 326 -0.39 22.89 -10.24
CA ILE A 326 -1.49 21.91 -10.16
C ILE A 326 -2.33 21.80 -11.45
N ARG A 327 -2.45 22.88 -12.21
CA ARG A 327 -3.23 22.95 -13.47
C ARG A 327 -2.56 22.29 -14.67
N GLN A 328 -1.26 21.99 -14.59
CA GLN A 328 -0.45 21.55 -15.73
C GLN A 328 0.20 20.17 -15.54
N VAL A 329 0.33 19.72 -14.28
CA VAL A 329 0.91 18.41 -13.96
C VAL A 329 0.03 17.26 -14.43
N ASP A 330 0.67 16.16 -14.80
CA ASP A 330 0.03 14.92 -15.21
C ASP A 330 -0.11 13.93 -14.03
N ILE A 331 0.78 14.02 -13.04
CA ILE A 331 0.81 13.14 -11.86
C ILE A 331 1.10 13.96 -10.60
N VAL A 332 0.37 13.70 -9.52
CA VAL A 332 0.55 14.29 -8.20
C VAL A 332 0.75 13.16 -7.20
N ILE A 333 1.84 13.22 -6.43
CA ILE A 333 2.23 12.18 -5.47
C ILE A 333 2.45 12.81 -4.09
N THR A 334 1.73 12.36 -3.07
CA THR A 334 1.94 12.81 -1.68
C THR A 334 2.87 11.87 -0.91
N CYS A 335 3.84 12.44 -0.18
CA CYS A 335 4.88 11.73 0.55
C CYS A 335 5.21 12.43 1.89
N THR A 336 4.21 13.08 2.52
CA THR A 336 4.44 14.01 3.64
C THR A 336 4.10 13.44 5.01
N GLY A 337 3.23 12.43 5.07
CA GLY A 337 2.66 11.86 6.29
C GLY A 337 1.55 12.72 6.95
N LEU A 338 1.28 13.94 6.46
CA LEU A 338 0.42 14.91 7.16
C LEU A 338 -0.36 15.90 6.26
N PHE A 339 0.12 16.20 5.05
CA PHE A 339 -0.40 17.30 4.24
C PHE A 339 -1.57 16.86 3.36
N GLN A 340 -2.69 17.58 3.47
CA GLN A 340 -3.89 17.37 2.67
C GLN A 340 -3.85 18.21 1.38
N ILE A 341 -4.13 17.60 0.22
CA ILE A 341 -4.30 18.34 -1.04
C ILE A 341 -5.64 19.09 -1.04
N GLU A 342 -5.60 20.42 -1.07
CA GLU A 342 -6.79 21.29 -1.13
C GLU A 342 -7.21 21.71 -2.57
N TYR A 343 -6.46 21.28 -3.60
CA TYR A 343 -6.58 21.81 -4.97
C TYR A 343 -7.03 20.77 -6.01
N LEU A 344 -7.81 19.77 -5.60
CA LEU A 344 -8.27 18.70 -6.50
C LEU A 344 -9.09 19.22 -7.70
N ASP A 345 -9.93 20.25 -7.49
CA ASP A 345 -10.72 20.91 -8.56
C ASP A 345 -9.89 21.59 -9.65
N ARG A 346 -8.67 22.02 -9.30
CA ARG A 346 -7.80 22.77 -10.21
C ARG A 346 -6.90 21.86 -11.03
N MET A 347 -7.00 20.54 -10.87
CA MET A 347 -6.18 19.60 -11.59
C MET A 347 -6.57 19.53 -13.06
N LYS A 348 -5.57 19.24 -13.89
CA LYS A 348 -5.78 18.92 -15.30
C LYS A 348 -6.66 17.68 -15.44
N ASN A 349 -7.53 17.65 -16.44
CA ASN A 349 -8.28 16.44 -16.78
C ASN A 349 -7.33 15.27 -17.08
N GLY A 350 -7.60 14.11 -16.47
CA GLY A 350 -6.75 12.92 -16.57
C GLY A 350 -5.48 12.97 -15.72
N CYS A 351 -5.37 13.94 -14.79
CA CYS A 351 -4.30 13.94 -13.80
C CYS A 351 -4.42 12.71 -12.89
N ILE A 352 -3.31 12.00 -12.72
CA ILE A 352 -3.23 10.88 -11.79
C ILE A 352 -2.86 11.43 -10.41
N VAL A 353 -3.55 10.98 -9.37
CA VAL A 353 -3.30 11.40 -8.00
C VAL A 353 -3.10 10.14 -7.16
N CYS A 354 -1.98 10.07 -6.45
CA CYS A 354 -1.71 8.95 -5.56
C CYS A 354 -0.97 9.39 -4.30
N ASN A 355 -1.09 8.58 -3.26
CA ASN A 355 -0.42 8.76 -1.98
C ASN A 355 0.56 7.63 -1.75
N MET A 356 1.80 7.98 -1.38
CA MET A 356 2.84 7.04 -0.95
C MET A 356 3.08 7.12 0.58
N GLY A 357 2.45 8.07 1.27
CA GLY A 357 2.44 8.10 2.73
C GLY A 357 1.56 7.01 3.33
N HIS A 358 1.72 6.79 4.64
CA HIS A 358 0.99 5.73 5.35
C HIS A 358 -0.53 6.04 5.46
N SER A 359 -0.90 7.30 5.72
CA SER A 359 -2.30 7.71 5.91
C SER A 359 -2.93 8.18 4.61
N ASN A 360 -4.15 7.74 4.32
CA ASN A 360 -4.94 8.22 3.18
C ASN A 360 -5.37 9.70 3.32
N THR A 361 -5.32 10.27 4.52
CA THR A 361 -5.71 11.66 4.82
C THR A 361 -4.88 12.72 4.10
N GLU A 362 -3.76 12.35 3.47
CA GLU A 362 -3.00 13.28 2.62
C GLU A 362 -3.78 13.70 1.36
N ILE A 363 -4.80 12.92 0.97
CA ILE A 363 -5.66 13.24 -0.16
C ILE A 363 -7.09 13.19 0.32
N ASP A 364 -7.73 14.35 0.37
CA ASP A 364 -9.12 14.42 0.78
C ASP A 364 -10.05 14.32 -0.43
N VAL A 365 -10.42 13.08 -0.74
CA VAL A 365 -11.42 12.78 -1.77
C VAL A 365 -12.80 12.80 -1.12
N VAL A 366 -13.23 13.93 -0.53
CA VAL A 366 -14.60 13.99 0.02
C VAL A 366 -15.58 13.82 -1.13
N ASN A 367 -16.43 12.79 -1.06
CA ASN A 367 -17.55 12.58 -1.99
C ASN A 367 -18.45 13.82 -2.09
N GLU A 368 -18.61 14.57 -1.00
CA GLU A 368 -19.41 15.79 -0.94
C GLU A 368 -18.81 16.91 -1.80
N TYR A 369 -17.48 16.99 -1.90
CA TYR A 369 -16.80 17.93 -2.79
C TYR A 369 -16.97 17.53 -4.26
N VAL A 370 -16.81 16.24 -4.58
CA VAL A 370 -17.08 15.73 -5.93
C VAL A 370 -18.55 15.96 -6.32
N ALA A 371 -19.48 15.73 -5.40
CA ALA A 371 -20.89 16.01 -5.60
C ALA A 371 -21.15 17.50 -5.84
N SER A 372 -20.53 18.39 -5.06
CA SER A 372 -20.70 19.84 -5.21
C SER A 372 -20.23 20.37 -6.57
N LEU A 373 -19.19 19.76 -7.16
CA LEU A 373 -18.70 20.11 -8.50
C LEU A 373 -19.70 19.79 -9.62
N HIS A 374 -20.64 18.86 -9.41
CA HIS A 374 -21.67 18.55 -10.40
C HIS A 374 -22.86 19.53 -10.32
N LEU A 375 -23.12 20.14 -9.16
CA LEU A 375 -24.28 20.98 -8.90
C LEU A 375 -24.43 22.20 -9.82
N PRO A 376 -23.35 22.90 -10.25
CA PRO A 376 -23.46 23.97 -11.24
C PRO A 376 -24.07 23.52 -12.58
N THR A 377 -23.91 22.23 -12.96
CA THR A 377 -24.53 21.68 -14.18
C THR A 377 -26.05 21.67 -14.11
N PHE A 378 -26.61 21.66 -12.89
CA PHE A 378 -28.04 21.60 -12.63
C PHE A 378 -28.63 22.93 -12.14
N ASP A 379 -27.87 24.02 -12.17
CA ASP A 379 -28.25 25.32 -11.58
C ASP A 379 -28.67 25.19 -10.11
N ALA A 380 -28.04 24.25 -9.39
CA ALA A 380 -28.36 23.97 -8.00
C ALA A 380 -27.53 24.83 -7.04
N HIS A 381 -28.19 25.46 -6.07
CA HIS A 381 -27.57 26.27 -5.03
C HIS A 381 -27.63 25.57 -3.67
N LEU A 382 -26.48 25.32 -3.06
CA LEU A 382 -26.39 24.73 -1.73
C LEU A 382 -26.69 25.77 -0.64
N THR A 383 -27.44 25.36 0.38
CA THR A 383 -27.61 26.14 1.62
C THR A 383 -26.35 26.04 2.46
N GLU A 384 -25.80 27.19 2.86
CA GLU A 384 -24.63 27.26 3.75
C GLU A 384 -25.05 27.23 5.23
N LEU A 385 -24.34 26.44 6.04
CA LEU A 385 -24.55 26.40 7.49
C LEU A 385 -24.07 27.70 8.15
N THR A 386 -24.89 28.26 9.06
CA THR A 386 -24.44 29.33 9.97
C THR A 386 -23.51 28.79 11.06
N ASP A 387 -22.77 29.66 11.76
CA ASP A 387 -21.85 29.21 12.84
C ASP A 387 -22.61 28.51 13.97
N GLU A 388 -23.81 29.00 14.29
CA GLU A 388 -24.66 28.39 15.30
C GLU A 388 -25.15 27.01 14.87
N GLN A 389 -25.54 26.83 13.60
CA GLN A 389 -25.99 25.55 13.08
C GLN A 389 -24.85 24.53 13.02
N ALA A 390 -23.67 24.92 12.53
CA ALA A 390 -22.50 24.05 12.50
C ALA A 390 -22.11 23.57 13.91
N LYS A 391 -22.09 24.50 14.89
CA LYS A 391 -21.84 24.18 16.29
C LYS A 391 -22.92 23.29 16.91
N TYR A 392 -24.19 23.54 16.60
CA TYR A 392 -25.31 22.72 17.07
C TYR A 392 -25.23 21.28 16.57
N LEU A 393 -24.83 21.10 15.31
CA LEU A 393 -24.69 19.78 14.67
C LEU A 393 -23.36 19.09 14.99
N GLY A 394 -22.39 19.80 15.60
CA GLY A 394 -21.04 19.29 15.82
C GLY A 394 -20.25 19.05 14.53
N LEU A 395 -20.56 19.80 13.46
CA LEU A 395 -19.97 19.67 12.14
C LEU A 395 -19.12 20.89 11.79
N ASN A 396 -18.19 20.72 10.86
CA ASN A 396 -17.53 21.85 10.19
C ASN A 396 -18.47 22.43 9.13
N LYS A 397 -18.50 23.76 8.97
CA LYS A 397 -19.30 24.46 7.96
C LYS A 397 -19.03 24.01 6.53
N ASN A 398 -17.81 23.56 6.26
CA ASN A 398 -17.37 23.13 4.93
C ASN A 398 -17.37 21.60 4.78
N GLY A 399 -18.01 20.89 5.71
CA GLY A 399 -18.03 19.44 5.75
C GLY A 399 -16.77 18.81 6.38
N PRO A 400 -16.69 17.47 6.42
CA PRO A 400 -17.72 16.54 5.94
C PRO A 400 -19.04 16.69 6.72
N PHE A 401 -20.18 16.71 6.02
CA PHE A 401 -21.51 16.93 6.61
C PHE A 401 -22.16 15.66 7.15
N LYS A 402 -21.54 14.50 6.90
CA LYS A 402 -22.01 13.19 7.33
C LYS A 402 -20.86 12.35 7.90
N PRO A 403 -21.11 11.53 8.94
CA PRO A 403 -20.13 10.56 9.41
C PRO A 403 -19.97 9.39 8.42
N ASN A 404 -18.82 8.70 8.46
CA ASN A 404 -18.47 7.63 7.51
C ASN A 404 -19.51 6.50 7.38
N TYR A 405 -20.32 6.23 8.42
CA TYR A 405 -21.35 5.20 8.43
C TYR A 405 -22.72 5.64 7.88
N TYR A 406 -22.85 6.90 7.46
CA TYR A 406 -24.09 7.43 6.89
C TYR A 406 -24.35 6.82 5.50
N ARG A 407 -25.56 6.31 5.27
CA ARG A 407 -25.95 5.60 4.04
C ARG A 407 -26.64 6.52 3.04
#